data_AF-A0A7R9UJT5-F1
#
_entry.id   AF-A0A7R9UJT5-F1
#
_cell.length_a   1.000
_cell.length_b   1.000
_cell.length_c   1.000
_cell.angle_alpha   90.00
_cell.angle_beta   90.00
_cell.angle_gamma   90.00
#
_symmetry.space_group_name_H-M   'P 1'
#
loop_
_entity.id
_entity.type
_entity.pdbx_description
1 polymer ?
#
loop_
_entity_poly.entity_id
_entity_poly.type
_entity_poly.pdbx_seq_one_letter_code
_entity_poly.pdbx_strand_id
1 'polypeptide(L)'
;RGQPPAAALAFFHIPLPQYAELLRARVPISGRNGQRVSCSVTDAGAFAAVERARDVKAVFVGHDHVSDFCGLWRGVQLCYAGGVGYHAYGEAGWPRRLRVIRARAHGRRVVSWKELDALPDGQFAREG
;
A
#
# COMPACT_ATOMS: atom_id res chain seq x y z
N ARG A 1 24.99 -22.96 -3.31
CA ARG A 1 23.58 -22.74 -2.89
C ARG A 1 23.17 -21.36 -3.38
N GLY A 2 22.16 -21.28 -4.25
CA GLY A 2 21.73 -20.02 -4.88
C GLY A 2 21.02 -19.10 -3.89
N GLN A 3 21.31 -17.80 -3.95
CA GLN A 3 20.64 -16.80 -3.13
C GLN A 3 19.15 -16.71 -3.53
N PRO A 4 18.24 -16.38 -2.59
CA PRO A 4 16.82 -16.23 -2.92
C PRO A 4 16.62 -15.12 -3.97
N PRO A 5 15.65 -15.29 -4.88
CA PRO A 5 15.37 -14.33 -5.95
C PRO A 5 14.95 -12.97 -5.40
N ALA A 6 15.11 -11.92 -6.21
CA ALA A 6 14.65 -10.57 -5.86
C ALA A 6 13.13 -10.56 -5.64
N ALA A 7 12.65 -9.68 -4.76
CA ALA A 7 11.22 -9.49 -4.54
C ALA A 7 10.63 -8.66 -5.70
N ALA A 8 9.55 -9.17 -6.29
CA ALA A 8 8.72 -8.40 -7.21
C ALA A 8 7.71 -7.54 -6.45
N LEU A 9 7.34 -6.40 -7.02
CA LEU A 9 6.35 -5.47 -6.50
C LEU A 9 5.33 -5.18 -7.59
N ALA A 10 4.05 -5.11 -7.25
CA ALA A 10 2.98 -4.75 -8.16
C ALA A 10 2.35 -3.41 -7.78
N PHE A 11 1.90 -2.66 -8.78
CA PHE A 11 1.30 -1.34 -8.60
C PHE A 11 0.00 -1.27 -9.38
N PHE A 12 -1.08 -0.87 -8.71
CA PHE A 12 -2.37 -0.58 -9.34
C PHE A 12 -2.85 0.78 -8.87
N HIS A 13 -3.64 1.47 -9.68
CA HIS A 13 -4.27 2.70 -9.21
C HIS A 13 -5.46 2.38 -8.28
N ILE A 14 -6.42 1.62 -8.82
CA ILE A 14 -7.62 1.17 -8.11
C ILE A 14 -7.30 -0.07 -7.27
N PRO A 15 -7.78 -0.17 -6.01
CA PRO A 15 -7.56 -1.33 -5.16
C PRO A 15 -8.19 -2.62 -5.71
N LEU A 16 -7.53 -3.74 -5.44
CA LEU A 16 -8.09 -5.07 -5.68
C LEU A 16 -9.16 -5.41 -4.61
N PRO A 17 -10.14 -6.29 -4.91
CA PRO A 17 -11.14 -6.73 -3.93
C PRO A 17 -10.55 -7.23 -2.60
N GLN A 18 -9.33 -7.77 -2.64
CA GLN A 18 -8.61 -8.30 -1.48
C GLN A 18 -8.28 -7.25 -0.41
N TYR A 19 -8.21 -5.96 -0.76
CA TYR A 19 -8.08 -4.90 0.24
C TYR A 19 -9.33 -4.82 1.12
N ALA A 20 -10.51 -4.96 0.52
CA ALA A 20 -11.77 -4.99 1.26
C ALA A 20 -11.93 -6.30 2.04
N GLU A 21 -11.50 -7.43 1.48
CA GLU A 21 -11.49 -8.74 2.17
C GLU A 21 -10.61 -8.73 3.41
N LEU A 22 -9.39 -8.18 3.30
CA LEU A 22 -8.45 -8.02 4.41
C LEU A 22 -9.09 -7.28 5.58
N LEU A 23 -9.75 -6.14 5.30
CA LEU A 23 -10.43 -5.34 6.32
C LEU A 23 -11.64 -6.07 6.92
N ARG A 24 -12.45 -6.75 6.09
CA ARG A 24 -13.59 -7.56 6.58
C ARG A 24 -13.15 -8.70 7.48
N ALA A 25 -12.02 -9.34 7.16
CA ALA A 25 -11.41 -10.38 7.95
C ALA A 25 -10.72 -9.85 9.22
N ARG A 26 -10.71 -8.53 9.45
CA ARG A 26 -10.08 -7.86 10.60
C ARG A 26 -8.59 -8.20 10.74
N VAL A 27 -7.90 -8.36 9.62
CA VAL A 27 -6.44 -8.51 9.62
C VAL A 27 -5.81 -7.25 10.21
N PRO A 28 -4.80 -7.36 11.09
CA PRO A 28 -4.09 -6.20 11.61
C PRO A 28 -3.49 -5.35 10.49
N ILE A 29 -3.66 -4.04 10.59
CA ILE A 29 -3.10 -3.06 9.66
C ILE A 29 -2.19 -2.08 10.38
N SER A 30 -1.17 -1.58 9.69
CA SER A 30 -0.52 -0.31 10.05
C SER A 30 -1.16 0.82 9.25
N GLY A 31 -1.31 2.01 9.83
CA GLY A 31 -2.01 3.14 9.20
C GLY A 31 -3.54 3.09 9.37
N ARG A 32 -4.24 3.87 8.55
CA ARG A 32 -5.69 4.09 8.66
C ARG A 32 -6.41 3.72 7.37
N ASN A 33 -7.58 3.12 7.51
CA ASN A 33 -8.58 3.08 6.46
C ASN A 33 -9.65 4.14 6.74
N GLY A 34 -9.64 5.25 5.99
CA GLY A 34 -10.54 6.39 6.21
C GLY A 34 -11.85 6.32 5.44
N GLN A 35 -11.98 5.40 4.47
CA GLN A 35 -13.20 5.27 3.66
C GLN A 35 -13.47 3.82 3.25
N ARG A 36 -14.59 3.58 2.56
CA ARG A 36 -14.83 2.28 1.91
C ARG A 36 -13.80 2.06 0.80
N VAL A 37 -13.25 0.86 0.73
CA VAL A 37 -12.34 0.45 -0.34
C VAL A 37 -13.08 0.51 -1.68
N SER A 38 -12.61 1.36 -2.60
CA SER A 38 -13.26 1.59 -3.90
C SER A 38 -12.78 0.58 -4.95
N CYS A 39 -12.85 -0.71 -4.63
CA CYS A 39 -12.48 -1.80 -5.53
C CYS A 39 -13.63 -2.17 -6.48
N SER A 40 -13.29 -2.91 -7.53
CA SER A 40 -14.30 -3.62 -8.34
C SER A 40 -15.15 -4.54 -7.46
N VAL A 41 -16.44 -4.68 -7.80
CA VAL A 41 -17.34 -5.68 -7.19
C VAL A 41 -17.05 -7.10 -7.70
N THR A 42 -16.37 -7.22 -8.83
CA THR A 42 -15.98 -8.50 -9.45
C THR A 42 -14.48 -8.71 -9.27
N ASP A 43 -14.11 -9.89 -8.76
CA ASP A 43 -12.72 -10.37 -8.80
C ASP A 43 -12.45 -11.11 -10.12
N ALA A 44 -11.62 -10.51 -10.97
CA ALA A 44 -11.20 -11.09 -12.25
C ALA A 44 -9.96 -12.00 -12.14
N GLY A 45 -9.47 -12.27 -10.92
CA GLY A 45 -8.33 -13.16 -10.68
C GLY A 45 -6.97 -12.48 -10.70
N ALA A 46 -6.92 -11.14 -10.63
CA ALA A 46 -5.66 -10.39 -10.58
C ALA A 46 -4.83 -10.77 -9.35
N PHE A 47 -5.45 -10.87 -8.18
CA PHE A 47 -4.74 -11.29 -6.97
C PHE A 47 -4.36 -12.77 -7.01
N ALA A 48 -5.19 -13.63 -7.59
CA ALA A 48 -4.83 -15.03 -7.80
C ALA A 48 -3.57 -15.17 -8.70
N ALA A 49 -3.38 -14.29 -9.68
CA ALA A 49 -2.15 -14.22 -10.47
C ALA A 49 -0.95 -13.77 -9.63
N VAL A 50 -1.13 -12.76 -8.78
CA VAL A 50 -0.11 -12.32 -7.80
C VAL A 50 0.31 -13.47 -6.88
N GLU A 51 -0.64 -14.22 -6.34
CA GLU A 51 -0.35 -15.38 -5.49
C GLU A 51 0.44 -16.46 -6.24
N ARG A 52 0.05 -16.77 -7.49
CA ARG A 52 0.74 -17.76 -8.34
C ARG A 52 2.17 -17.37 -8.69
N ALA A 53 2.47 -16.07 -8.82
CA ALA A 53 3.81 -15.59 -9.13
C ALA A 53 4.83 -15.92 -8.02
N ARG A 54 4.37 -16.00 -6.75
CA ARG A 54 5.14 -16.32 -5.53
C ARG A 54 6.26 -15.33 -5.16
N ASP A 55 6.85 -14.64 -6.13
CA ASP A 55 7.92 -13.65 -5.95
C ASP A 55 7.40 -12.23 -5.71
N VAL A 56 6.13 -11.95 -6.03
CA VAL A 56 5.47 -10.68 -5.68
C VAL A 56 5.24 -10.61 -4.18
N LYS A 57 5.93 -9.67 -3.50
CA LYS A 57 5.89 -9.53 -2.03
C LYS A 57 5.03 -8.37 -1.54
N ALA A 58 4.73 -7.42 -2.41
CA ALA A 58 3.82 -6.33 -2.08
C ALA A 58 3.05 -5.86 -3.31
N VAL A 59 1.81 -5.45 -3.08
CA VAL A 59 0.96 -4.74 -4.02
C VAL A 59 0.71 -3.36 -3.42
N PHE A 60 0.93 -2.31 -4.21
CA PHE A 60 0.68 -0.93 -3.81
C PHE A 60 -0.47 -0.33 -4.60
N VAL A 61 -1.33 0.41 -3.91
CA VAL A 61 -2.53 1.03 -4.50
C VAL A 61 -2.71 2.48 -4.06
N GLY A 62 -3.50 3.21 -4.85
CA GLY A 62 -3.91 4.58 -4.58
C GLY A 62 -5.43 4.71 -4.62
N HIS A 63 -5.92 5.75 -5.29
CA HIS A 63 -7.34 6.03 -5.55
C HIS A 63 -8.15 6.47 -4.31
N ASP A 64 -7.98 5.80 -3.17
CA ASP A 64 -8.65 6.14 -1.90
C ASP A 64 -7.78 7.07 -1.04
N HIS A 65 -7.95 8.38 -1.15
CA HIS A 65 -6.96 9.38 -0.67
C HIS A 65 -6.87 9.49 0.86
N VAL A 66 -7.88 9.03 1.58
CA VAL A 66 -7.94 9.01 3.05
C VAL A 66 -7.63 7.63 3.63
N SER A 67 -7.15 6.69 2.81
CA SER A 67 -6.66 5.39 3.25
C SER A 67 -5.17 5.27 2.95
N ASP A 68 -4.36 4.87 3.94
CA ASP A 68 -2.90 4.83 3.83
C ASP A 68 -2.27 3.58 4.47
N PHE A 69 -3.11 2.58 4.71
CA PHE A 69 -2.75 1.42 5.50
C PHE A 69 -1.95 0.36 4.74
N CYS A 70 -1.24 -0.49 5.47
CA CYS A 70 -0.68 -1.76 4.98
C CYS A 70 -1.18 -2.94 5.82
N GLY A 71 -1.40 -4.10 5.21
CA GLY A 71 -1.63 -5.34 5.93
C GLY A 71 -1.20 -6.59 5.14
N LEU A 72 -0.88 -7.66 5.86
CA LEU A 72 -0.38 -8.90 5.27
C LEU A 72 -1.55 -9.81 4.88
N TRP A 73 -1.82 -9.94 3.59
CA TRP A 73 -2.86 -10.83 3.07
C TRP A 73 -2.22 -12.00 2.33
N ARG A 74 -2.42 -13.22 2.84
CA ARG A 74 -2.01 -14.47 2.18
C ARG A 74 -0.54 -14.46 1.70
N GLY A 75 0.36 -13.88 2.51
CA GLY A 75 1.79 -13.79 2.21
C GLY A 75 2.23 -12.61 1.34
N VAL A 76 1.32 -11.69 1.01
CA VAL A 76 1.58 -10.48 0.21
C VAL A 76 1.19 -9.24 1.01
N GLN A 77 2.07 -8.24 1.06
CA GLN A 77 1.74 -6.94 1.68
C GLN A 77 0.82 -6.14 0.77
N LEU A 78 -0.38 -5.81 1.23
CA LEU A 78 -1.33 -4.95 0.55
C LEU A 78 -1.24 -3.55 1.17
N CYS A 79 -0.84 -2.55 0.39
CA CYS A 79 -0.51 -1.22 0.90
C CYS A 79 -1.17 -0.08 0.10
N TYR A 80 -1.95 0.75 0.78
CA TYR A 80 -2.36 2.06 0.30
C TYR A 80 -1.27 3.12 0.49
N ALA A 81 -1.22 4.07 -0.43
CA ALA A 81 -0.31 5.21 -0.38
C ALA A 81 -0.90 6.47 0.29
N GLY A 82 -2.23 6.62 0.36
CA GLY A 82 -2.89 7.87 0.71
C GLY A 82 -2.86 8.92 -0.41
N GLY A 83 -3.32 10.13 -0.11
CA GLY A 83 -3.34 11.26 -1.04
C GLY A 83 -2.08 12.13 -1.00
N VAL A 84 -1.42 12.30 -2.15
CA VAL A 84 -0.23 13.16 -2.32
C VAL A 84 -0.56 14.57 -2.83
N GLY A 85 -1.60 14.72 -3.68
CA GLY A 85 -1.92 15.98 -4.34
C GLY A 85 -2.81 16.89 -3.52
N TYR A 86 -2.58 18.21 -3.59
CA TYR A 86 -3.35 19.23 -2.86
C TYR A 86 -4.71 19.57 -3.48
N HIS A 87 -4.87 19.35 -4.78
CA HIS A 87 -6.11 19.64 -5.52
C HIS A 87 -7.11 18.46 -5.54
N ALA A 88 -6.71 17.31 -5.02
CA ALA A 88 -7.57 16.15 -4.90
C ALA A 88 -8.31 16.14 -3.56
N TYR A 89 -9.43 15.42 -3.50
CA TYR A 89 -10.20 15.28 -2.26
C TYR A 89 -9.35 14.71 -1.12
N GLY A 90 -9.78 14.98 0.11
CA GLY A 90 -9.12 14.55 1.34
C GLY A 90 -10.01 14.81 2.55
N GLU A 91 -9.40 14.79 3.73
CA GLU A 91 -10.07 15.03 5.02
C GLU A 91 -9.39 16.24 5.69
N ALA A 92 -10.16 17.12 6.34
CA ALA A 92 -9.58 18.25 7.06
C ALA A 92 -8.67 17.75 8.18
N GLY A 93 -7.46 18.32 8.31
CA GLY A 93 -6.47 17.85 9.27
C GLY A 93 -5.79 16.53 8.91
N TRP A 94 -5.98 16.01 7.69
CA TRP A 94 -5.28 14.84 7.17
C TRP A 94 -4.11 15.30 6.28
N PRO A 95 -2.85 15.17 6.73
CA PRO A 95 -1.67 15.55 5.96
C PRO A 95 -1.64 14.94 4.56
N ARG A 96 -1.00 15.57 3.58
CA ARG A 96 -0.61 14.87 2.36
C ARG A 96 0.53 13.93 2.69
N ARG A 97 0.58 12.82 1.97
CA ARG A 97 1.61 11.81 2.18
C ARG A 97 1.99 11.12 0.89
N LEU A 98 3.25 10.75 0.82
CA LEU A 98 3.80 9.92 -0.25
C LEU A 98 4.34 8.64 0.37
N ARG A 99 4.16 7.50 -0.30
CA ARG A 99 4.76 6.24 0.13
C ARG A 99 6.11 6.06 -0.54
N VAL A 100 7.17 6.03 0.27
CA VAL A 100 8.51 5.69 -0.19
C VAL A 100 8.68 4.18 -0.17
N ILE A 101 9.28 3.64 -1.24
CA ILE A 101 9.64 2.23 -1.35
C ILE A 101 11.14 2.16 -1.61
N ARG A 102 11.86 1.47 -0.73
CA ARG A 102 13.31 1.30 -0.84
C ARG A 102 13.66 -0.17 -0.98
N ALA A 103 14.10 -0.53 -2.18
CA ALA A 103 14.74 -1.81 -2.46
C ALA A 103 16.22 -1.76 -2.01
N ARG A 104 16.66 -2.82 -1.31
CA ARG A 104 18.04 -3.05 -0.86
C ARG A 104 18.45 -4.48 -1.19
N ALA A 105 19.75 -4.75 -1.07
CA ALA A 105 20.33 -6.08 -1.30
C ALA A 105 19.93 -6.67 -2.67
N HIS A 106 20.05 -5.87 -3.74
CA HIS A 106 19.65 -6.23 -5.11
C HIS A 106 18.17 -6.65 -5.21
N GLY A 107 17.28 -5.93 -4.54
CA GLY A 107 15.83 -6.19 -4.59
C GLY A 107 15.33 -7.28 -3.64
N ARG A 108 16.20 -7.94 -2.88
CA ARG A 108 15.79 -9.01 -1.94
C ARG A 108 15.17 -8.51 -0.66
N ARG A 109 15.44 -7.25 -0.28
CA ARG A 109 14.83 -6.61 0.87
C ARG A 109 14.16 -5.32 0.45
N VAL A 110 12.85 -5.26 0.62
CA VAL A 110 12.06 -4.05 0.36
C VAL A 110 11.54 -3.53 1.70
N VAL A 111 11.74 -2.25 1.96
CA VAL A 111 11.14 -1.53 3.09
C VAL A 111 10.36 -0.34 2.56
N SER A 112 9.26 0.00 3.19
CA SER A 112 8.41 1.13 2.80
C SER A 112 7.97 1.89 4.03
N TRP A 113 7.78 3.20 3.86
CA TRP A 113 7.25 4.13 4.86
C TRP A 113 6.49 5.24 4.14
N LYS A 114 5.76 6.05 4.89
CA LYS A 114 5.08 7.25 4.40
C LYS A 114 5.89 8.47 4.82
N GLU A 115 6.07 9.43 3.93
CA GLU A 115 6.57 10.77 4.24
C GLU A 115 5.38 11.73 4.19
N LEU A 116 5.15 12.49 5.26
CA LEU A 116 4.02 13.41 5.39
C LEU A 116 4.47 14.85 5.16
N ASP A 117 3.60 15.68 4.57
CA ASP A 117 3.82 17.12 4.37
C ASP A 117 3.66 17.97 5.65
N ALA A 118 3.34 17.32 6.78
CA ALA A 118 2.99 18.00 8.01
C ALA A 118 4.16 18.08 8.99
N LEU A 119 5.00 19.11 8.85
CA LEU A 119 5.69 19.73 9.98
C LEU A 119 5.66 21.27 9.85
N PRO A 120 5.61 22.03 10.97
CA PRO A 120 5.52 23.50 10.99
C PRO A 120 6.65 24.25 10.28
N ASP A 121 7.70 23.55 9.86
CA ASP A 121 8.98 24.06 9.35
C ASP A 121 9.39 23.44 8.00
N GLY A 122 8.46 22.79 7.29
CA GLY A 122 8.73 22.20 5.98
C GLY A 122 9.53 20.89 6.02
N GLN A 123 9.63 20.26 7.19
CA GLN A 123 10.21 18.93 7.34
C GLN A 123 9.18 17.83 7.02
N PHE A 124 9.65 16.67 6.57
CA PHE A 124 8.80 15.50 6.33
C PHE A 124 8.78 14.57 7.55
N ALA A 125 7.60 14.15 7.98
CA ALA A 125 7.46 13.14 9.04
C ALA A 125 7.38 11.72 8.45
N ARG A 126 8.04 10.75 9.10
CA ARG A 126 8.07 9.33 8.68
C ARG A 126 7.13 8.46 9.48
N GLU A 127 6.29 7.68 8.80
CA GLU A 127 5.41 6.68 9.41
C GLU A 127 5.61 5.29 8.78
N GLY A 128 5.70 4.25 9.63
CA GLY A 128 5.88 2.85 9.26
C GLY A 128 4.59 2.10 8.99
#